data_AF-W0E3S3-F1
#
_entry.id   AF-W0E3S3-F1
#
_cell.length_a   1.000
_cell.length_b   1.000
_cell.length_c   1.000
_cell.angle_alpha   90.00
_cell.angle_beta   90.00
_cell.angle_gamma   90.00
#
_symmetry.space_group_name_H-M   'P 1'
#
loop_
_entity.id
_entity.type
_entity.pdbx_description
1 polymer ?
#
loop_
_entity_poly.entity_id
_entity_poly.type
_entity_poly.pdbx_seq_one_letter_code
_entity_poly.pdbx_strand_id
1 'polypeptide(L)'
;MKRKAVCIVFGFALISQAAAHGEIYKCVDPDTGRAVFSQIPCTHGTDPMDLDVHTPDASVAKSTAQRWREIGQQQERARTLAAAERRLEKLESQRDAELARIAARRRWANNNLAGATLENALAADNQAVIDKYAPLIDAAQRDLERLRYSSP
;
A
#
# COMPACT_ATOMS: atom_id res chain seq x y z
N MET A 1 34.21 -6.98 -62.68
CA MET A 1 33.30 -6.02 -62.02
C MET A 1 33.49 -6.13 -60.52
N LYS A 2 34.28 -5.23 -59.91
CA LYS A 2 34.70 -5.29 -58.50
C LYS A 2 33.79 -4.37 -57.66
N ARG A 3 33.03 -4.93 -56.73
CA ARG A 3 32.14 -4.20 -55.81
C ARG A 3 32.99 -3.49 -54.75
N LYS A 4 32.88 -2.16 -54.68
CA LYS A 4 33.55 -1.34 -53.65
C LYS A 4 32.72 -1.39 -52.36
N ALA A 5 33.31 -1.88 -51.29
CA ALA A 5 32.75 -1.79 -49.95
C ALA A 5 32.86 -0.33 -49.45
N VAL A 6 31.73 0.28 -49.13
CA VAL A 6 31.66 1.59 -48.49
C VAL A 6 31.61 1.35 -46.98
N CYS A 7 32.73 1.57 -46.30
CA CYS A 7 32.78 1.62 -44.84
C CYS A 7 32.19 2.95 -44.37
N ILE A 8 30.97 2.92 -43.85
CA ILE A 8 30.36 4.05 -43.14
C ILE A 8 30.96 4.07 -41.73
N VAL A 9 31.86 5.01 -41.49
CA VAL A 9 32.40 5.33 -40.16
C VAL A 9 31.31 6.11 -39.41
N PHE A 10 30.60 5.43 -38.50
CA PHE A 10 29.67 6.05 -37.57
C PHE A 10 30.48 6.73 -36.46
N GLY A 11 30.58 8.07 -36.52
CA GLY A 11 31.23 8.89 -35.49
C GLY A 11 30.41 8.89 -34.21
N PHE A 12 30.92 8.24 -33.17
CA PHE A 12 30.36 8.24 -31.82
C PHE A 12 30.69 9.59 -31.15
N ALA A 13 29.77 10.55 -31.25
CA ALA A 13 29.85 11.82 -30.53
C ALA A 13 29.59 11.56 -29.04
N LEU A 14 30.67 11.56 -28.25
CA LEU A 14 30.63 11.59 -26.78
C LEU A 14 29.96 12.89 -26.32
N ILE A 15 28.70 12.77 -25.87
CA ILE A 15 28.01 13.83 -25.14
C ILE A 15 28.57 13.79 -23.70
N SER A 16 29.54 14.65 -23.43
CA SER A 16 30.01 14.95 -22.08
C SER A 16 28.90 15.70 -21.33
N GLN A 17 28.14 14.96 -20.50
CA GLN A 17 27.26 15.56 -19.50
C GLN A 17 28.14 16.24 -18.46
N ALA A 18 28.25 17.58 -18.53
CA ALA A 18 28.80 18.36 -17.44
C ALA A 18 27.83 18.21 -16.24
N ALA A 19 28.32 17.60 -15.15
CA ALA A 19 27.63 17.61 -13.89
C ALA A 19 27.55 19.07 -13.41
N ALA A 20 26.36 19.66 -13.45
CA ALA A 20 26.11 20.94 -12.81
C ALA A 20 26.16 20.71 -11.29
N HIS A 21 27.27 21.10 -10.65
CA HIS A 21 27.34 21.18 -9.20
C HIS A 21 26.51 22.39 -8.77
N GLY A 22 25.39 22.15 -8.07
CA GLY A 22 24.51 23.22 -7.59
C GLY A 22 25.08 23.88 -6.33
N GLU A 23 25.32 25.20 -6.40
CA GLU A 23 25.67 26.02 -5.24
C GLU A 23 24.39 26.48 -4.51
N ILE A 24 24.44 26.58 -3.18
CA ILE A 24 23.33 27.10 -2.36
C ILE A 24 23.68 28.48 -1.84
N TYR A 25 22.78 29.43 -2.08
CA TYR A 25 22.91 30.82 -1.67
C TYR A 25 21.96 31.12 -0.51
N LYS A 26 22.40 31.93 0.43
CA LYS A 26 21.56 32.45 1.52
C LYS A 26 21.10 33.86 1.17
N CYS A 27 19.86 34.00 0.72
CA CYS A 27 19.24 35.29 0.44
C CYS A 27 18.55 35.85 1.69
N VAL A 28 18.33 37.16 1.69
CA VAL A 28 17.38 37.81 2.59
C VAL A 28 16.15 38.17 1.78
N ASP A 29 14.98 37.70 2.23
CA ASP A 29 13.71 38.08 1.65
C ASP A 29 13.49 39.60 1.89
N PRO A 30 13.34 40.42 0.84
CA PRO A 30 13.19 41.87 0.99
C PRO A 30 11.87 42.28 1.64
N ASP A 31 10.83 41.45 1.57
CA ASP A 31 9.51 41.74 2.12
C ASP A 31 9.41 41.34 3.59
N THR A 32 10.03 40.22 3.96
CA THR A 32 9.93 39.67 5.33
C THR A 32 11.19 39.82 6.18
N GLY A 33 12.34 40.17 5.56
CA GLY A 33 13.65 40.26 6.21
C GLY A 33 14.22 38.91 6.66
N ARG A 34 13.60 37.78 6.30
CA ARG A 34 14.02 36.44 6.74
C ARG A 34 15.06 35.84 5.80
N ALA A 35 15.95 35.02 6.35
CA ALA A 35 16.88 34.25 5.53
C ALA A 35 16.13 33.15 4.76
N VAL A 36 16.31 33.12 3.45
CA VAL A 36 15.79 32.07 2.54
C VAL A 36 16.94 31.47 1.74
N PHE A 37 16.90 30.16 1.50
CA PHE A 37 17.97 29.45 0.78
C PHE A 37 17.54 29.18 -0.66
N SER A 38 18.42 29.51 -1.61
CA SER A 38 18.15 29.44 -3.05
C SER A 38 19.23 28.64 -3.77
N GLN A 39 18.84 27.86 -4.79
CA GLN A 39 19.76 27.20 -5.71
C GLN A 39 20.22 28.12 -6.85
N ILE A 40 19.74 29.37 -6.86
CA ILE A 40 20.05 30.40 -7.85
C ILE A 40 20.57 31.64 -7.10
N PRO A 41 21.61 32.34 -7.60
CA PRO A 41 22.14 33.55 -6.97
C PRO A 41 21.06 34.60 -6.70
N CYS A 42 21.14 35.26 -5.54
CA CYS A 42 20.22 36.34 -5.19
C CYS A 42 20.60 37.61 -5.96
N THR A 43 19.62 38.48 -6.24
CA THR A 43 19.82 39.72 -7.04
C THR A 43 20.81 40.71 -6.41
N HIS A 44 21.01 40.67 -5.09
CA HIS A 44 21.94 41.54 -4.38
C HIS A 44 22.82 40.75 -3.40
N GLY A 45 24.14 40.90 -3.55
CA GLY A 45 25.17 40.47 -2.59
C GLY A 45 25.03 39.02 -2.13
N THR A 46 25.62 38.09 -2.88
CA THR A 46 25.71 36.72 -2.37
C THR A 46 26.97 36.03 -2.82
N ASP A 47 27.79 35.68 -1.84
CA ASP A 47 28.77 34.63 -1.98
C ASP A 47 28.06 33.28 -1.80
N PRO A 48 28.44 32.23 -2.55
CA PRO A 48 27.95 30.88 -2.31
C PRO A 48 28.27 30.47 -0.87
N MET A 49 27.29 29.87 -0.20
CA MET A 49 27.50 29.37 1.15
C MET A 49 28.25 28.05 1.07
N ASP A 50 29.35 27.95 1.83
CA ASP A 50 30.02 26.67 2.02
C ASP A 50 29.13 25.77 2.90
N LEU A 51 28.66 24.68 2.32
CA LEU A 51 27.85 23.69 3.02
C LEU A 51 28.75 22.58 3.51
N ASP A 52 28.86 22.46 4.84
CA ASP A 52 29.48 21.30 5.46
C ASP A 52 28.52 20.10 5.36
N VAL A 53 28.58 19.42 4.21
CA VAL A 53 27.75 18.25 3.94
C VAL A 53 28.38 17.04 4.61
N HIS A 54 27.90 16.73 5.81
CA HIS A 54 28.26 15.49 6.48
C HIS A 54 27.54 14.30 5.84
N THR A 55 28.31 13.46 5.16
CA THR A 55 27.82 12.15 4.71
C THR A 55 28.04 11.15 5.85
N PRO A 56 26.98 10.44 6.32
CA PRO A 56 27.15 9.43 7.34
C PRO A 56 28.07 8.32 6.83
N ASP A 57 28.83 7.71 7.74
CA ASP A 57 29.66 6.55 7.42
C ASP A 57 28.82 5.44 6.74
N ALA A 58 29.44 4.70 5.83
CA ALA A 58 28.77 3.66 5.06
C ALA A 58 28.09 2.60 5.95
N SER A 59 28.64 2.31 7.13
CA SER A 59 28.03 1.40 8.11
C SER A 59 26.74 1.96 8.73
N VAL A 60 26.70 3.26 9.00
CA VAL A 60 25.53 3.97 9.51
C VAL A 60 24.44 4.05 8.44
N ALA A 61 24.82 4.35 7.19
CA ALA A 61 23.89 4.33 6.06
C ALA A 61 23.28 2.94 5.85
N LYS A 62 24.10 1.88 5.89
CA LYS A 62 23.65 0.49 5.69
C LYS A 62 22.73 0.00 6.80
N SER A 63 23.08 0.25 8.07
CA SER A 63 22.26 -0.14 9.22
C SER A 63 20.91 0.60 9.22
N THR A 64 20.91 1.89 8.89
CA THR A 64 19.69 2.68 8.72
C THR A 64 18.81 2.10 7.60
N ALA A 65 19.38 1.80 6.44
CA ALA A 65 18.65 1.18 5.33
C ALA A 65 18.09 -0.21 5.67
N GLN A 66 18.79 -0.99 6.50
CA GLN A 66 18.28 -2.26 7.00
C GLN A 66 17.09 -2.05 7.94
N ARG A 67 17.22 -1.13 8.91
CA ARG A 67 16.12 -0.78 9.82
C ARG A 67 14.87 -0.32 9.08
N TRP A 68 15.01 0.50 8.04
CA TRP A 68 13.86 0.90 7.22
C TRP A 68 13.20 -0.26 6.48
N ARG A 69 13.99 -1.24 5.99
CA ARG A 69 13.44 -2.46 5.39
C ARG A 69 12.66 -3.29 6.40
N GLU A 70 13.19 -3.46 7.60
CA GLU A 70 12.52 -4.18 8.69
C GLU A 70 11.19 -3.50 9.08
N ILE A 71 11.20 -2.16 9.23
CA ILE A 71 9.97 -1.39 9.50
C ILE A 71 8.95 -1.57 8.37
N GLY A 72 9.39 -1.50 7.10
CA GLY A 72 8.51 -1.69 5.95
C GLY A 72 7.88 -3.08 5.92
N GLN A 73 8.67 -4.13 6.18
CA GLN A 73 8.18 -5.50 6.27
C GLN A 73 7.15 -5.69 7.39
N GLN A 74 7.39 -5.12 8.57
CA GLN A 74 6.45 -5.18 9.69
C GLN A 74 5.14 -4.47 9.37
N GLN A 75 5.20 -3.30 8.73
CA GLN A 75 4.00 -2.56 8.31
C GLN A 75 3.19 -3.35 7.27
N GLU A 76 3.86 -3.97 6.29
CA GLU A 76 3.18 -4.76 5.27
C GLU A 76 2.51 -6.00 5.87
N ARG A 77 3.19 -6.67 6.81
CA ARG A 77 2.61 -7.77 7.57
C ARG A 77 1.37 -7.32 8.36
N ALA A 78 1.46 -6.19 9.06
CA ALA A 78 0.34 -5.64 9.82
C ALA A 78 -0.87 -5.29 8.92
N ARG A 79 -0.62 -4.70 7.74
CA ARG A 79 -1.66 -4.40 6.75
C ARG A 79 -2.34 -5.67 6.24
N THR A 80 -1.54 -6.68 5.91
CA THR A 80 -2.03 -7.97 5.42
C THR A 80 -2.89 -8.66 6.48
N LEU A 81 -2.43 -8.67 7.73
CA LEU A 81 -3.18 -9.24 8.85
C LEU A 81 -4.51 -8.52 9.06
N ALA A 82 -4.48 -7.19 9.11
CA ALA A 82 -5.70 -6.39 9.29
C ALA A 82 -6.69 -6.56 8.12
N ALA A 83 -6.20 -6.78 6.90
CA ALA A 83 -7.05 -7.08 5.75
C ALA A 83 -7.74 -8.45 5.87
N ALA A 84 -7.02 -9.47 6.36
CA ALA A 84 -7.59 -10.79 6.62
C ALA A 84 -8.64 -10.76 7.73
N GLU A 85 -8.39 -10.02 8.82
CA GLU A 85 -9.35 -9.82 9.92
C GLU A 85 -10.63 -9.16 9.44
N ARG A 86 -10.52 -8.05 8.70
CA ARG A 86 -11.70 -7.37 8.12
C ARG A 86 -12.48 -8.26 7.17
N ARG A 87 -11.80 -9.15 6.43
CA ARG A 87 -12.48 -10.09 5.53
C ARG A 87 -13.31 -11.10 6.32
N LEU A 88 -12.77 -11.66 7.40
CA LEU A 88 -13.49 -12.59 8.27
C LEU A 88 -14.72 -11.91 8.89
N GLU A 89 -14.52 -10.76 9.51
CA GLU A 89 -15.59 -9.98 10.14
C GLU A 89 -16.71 -9.64 9.13
N LYS A 90 -16.35 -9.26 7.91
CA LYS A 90 -17.31 -8.99 6.84
C LYS A 90 -18.15 -10.22 6.49
N LEU A 91 -17.53 -11.40 6.38
CA LEU A 91 -18.24 -12.64 6.05
C LEU A 91 -19.21 -13.03 7.18
N GLU A 92 -18.77 -12.94 8.42
CA GLU A 92 -19.60 -13.20 9.60
C GLU A 92 -20.78 -12.23 9.69
N SER A 93 -20.51 -10.92 9.54
CA SER A 93 -21.56 -9.89 9.56
C SER A 93 -22.58 -10.08 8.43
N GLN A 94 -22.13 -10.45 7.23
CA GLN A 94 -23.03 -10.73 6.10
C GLN A 94 -23.91 -11.95 6.34
N ARG A 95 -23.34 -13.05 6.86
CA ARG A 95 -24.08 -14.25 7.26
C ARG A 95 -25.15 -13.88 8.29
N ASP A 96 -24.77 -13.17 9.35
CA ASP A 96 -25.65 -12.84 10.46
C ASP A 96 -26.79 -11.91 10.00
N ALA A 97 -26.50 -10.98 9.08
CA ALA A 97 -27.52 -10.13 8.47
C ALA A 97 -28.52 -10.93 7.62
N GLU A 98 -28.06 -11.93 6.85
CA GLU A 98 -28.94 -12.80 6.07
C GLU A 98 -29.81 -13.68 6.99
N LEU A 99 -29.23 -14.28 8.02
CA LEU A 99 -29.98 -15.05 9.03
C LEU A 99 -31.00 -14.18 9.78
N ALA A 100 -30.64 -12.94 10.13
CA ALA A 100 -31.55 -12.00 10.78
C ALA A 100 -32.76 -11.65 9.89
N ARG A 101 -32.56 -11.53 8.57
CA ARG A 101 -33.66 -11.32 7.60
C ARG A 101 -34.60 -12.52 7.54
N ILE A 102 -34.07 -13.75 7.55
CA ILE A 102 -34.89 -14.97 7.57
C ILE A 102 -35.67 -15.05 8.89
N ALA A 103 -35.02 -14.78 10.03
CA ALA A 103 -35.68 -14.74 11.33
C ALA A 103 -36.79 -13.68 11.39
N ALA A 104 -36.58 -12.52 10.75
CA ALA A 104 -37.62 -11.50 10.63
C ALA A 104 -38.82 -11.99 9.82
N ARG A 105 -38.60 -12.66 8.67
CA ARG A 105 -39.68 -13.28 7.88
C ARG A 105 -40.47 -14.30 8.69
N ARG A 106 -39.81 -15.09 9.53
CA ARG A 106 -40.47 -16.06 10.44
C ARG A 106 -41.45 -15.39 11.40
N ARG A 107 -41.12 -14.22 11.95
CA ARG A 107 -42.02 -13.50 12.88
C ARG A 107 -43.33 -13.07 12.25
N TRP A 108 -43.37 -12.87 10.93
CA TRP A 108 -44.58 -12.49 10.19
C TRP A 108 -45.40 -13.69 9.71
N ALA A 109 -44.91 -14.93 9.88
CA ALA A 109 -45.47 -16.16 9.32
C ALA A 109 -46.61 -16.81 10.14
N ASN A 110 -47.07 -16.19 11.22
CA ASN A 110 -47.91 -16.85 12.22
C ASN A 110 -49.39 -17.00 11.79
N ASN A 111 -49.92 -18.25 11.96
CA ASN A 111 -51.31 -18.65 12.27
C ASN A 111 -52.12 -19.52 11.27
N ASN A 112 -51.51 -20.32 10.38
CA ASN A 112 -52.29 -21.22 9.50
C ASN A 112 -51.48 -22.44 8.98
N LEU A 113 -52.13 -23.37 8.26
CA LEU A 113 -51.49 -24.48 7.52
C LEU A 113 -50.39 -23.98 6.54
N ALA A 114 -50.57 -22.79 5.98
CA ALA A 114 -49.54 -22.10 5.18
C ALA A 114 -48.28 -21.75 5.98
N GLY A 115 -48.41 -21.57 7.31
CA GLY A 115 -47.32 -21.36 8.24
C GLY A 115 -46.38 -22.56 8.34
N ALA A 116 -46.89 -23.80 8.36
CA ALA A 116 -46.05 -24.99 8.42
C ALA A 116 -45.19 -25.17 7.15
N THR A 117 -45.76 -24.93 5.96
CA THR A 117 -45.00 -24.94 4.70
C THR A 117 -43.99 -23.80 4.66
N LEU A 118 -44.35 -22.62 5.13
CA LEU A 118 -43.46 -21.46 5.23
C LEU A 118 -42.31 -21.71 6.22
N GLU A 119 -42.56 -22.37 7.34
CA GLU A 119 -41.51 -22.73 8.31
C GLU A 119 -40.49 -23.70 7.71
N ASN A 120 -40.95 -24.71 6.96
CA ASN A 120 -40.05 -25.62 6.25
C ASN A 120 -39.20 -24.89 5.20
N ALA A 121 -39.80 -23.97 4.44
CA ALA A 121 -39.08 -23.14 3.48
C ALA A 121 -38.04 -22.23 4.17
N LEU A 122 -38.39 -21.62 5.31
CA LEU A 122 -37.47 -20.79 6.09
C LEU A 122 -36.34 -21.61 6.72
N ALA A 123 -36.59 -22.86 7.10
CA ALA A 123 -35.56 -23.78 7.57
C ALA A 123 -34.56 -24.14 6.46
N ALA A 124 -35.07 -24.40 5.24
CA ALA A 124 -34.23 -24.61 4.07
C ALA A 124 -33.41 -23.35 3.71
N ASP A 125 -34.02 -22.16 3.79
CA ASP A 125 -33.33 -20.87 3.59
C ASP A 125 -32.19 -20.69 4.62
N ASN A 126 -32.43 -21.02 5.90
CA ASN A 126 -31.39 -20.94 6.93
C ASN A 126 -30.21 -21.86 6.62
N GLN A 127 -30.50 -23.12 6.25
CA GLN A 127 -29.45 -24.08 5.93
C GLN A 127 -28.64 -23.62 4.71
N ALA A 128 -29.30 -23.08 3.68
CA ALA A 128 -28.62 -22.55 2.50
C ALA A 128 -27.69 -21.37 2.83
N VAL A 129 -28.06 -20.48 3.76
CA VAL A 129 -27.16 -19.41 4.24
C VAL A 129 -25.95 -20.00 4.98
N ILE A 130 -26.16 -21.00 5.85
CA ILE A 130 -25.07 -21.67 6.55
C ILE A 130 -24.10 -22.33 5.55
N ASP A 131 -24.63 -23.11 4.61
CA ASP A 131 -23.85 -23.83 3.61
C ASP A 131 -23.05 -22.89 2.70
N LYS A 132 -23.59 -21.71 2.41
CA LYS A 132 -22.92 -20.66 1.65
C LYS A 132 -21.74 -20.06 2.41
N TYR A 133 -21.91 -19.71 3.70
CA TYR A 133 -20.91 -18.94 4.44
C TYR A 133 -19.88 -19.80 5.18
N ALA A 134 -20.24 -21.01 5.63
CA ALA A 134 -19.33 -21.90 6.36
C ALA A 134 -17.98 -22.10 5.66
N PRO A 135 -17.90 -22.57 4.40
CA PRO A 135 -16.61 -22.79 3.74
C PRO A 135 -15.80 -21.50 3.53
N LEU A 136 -16.47 -20.36 3.37
CA LEU A 136 -15.81 -19.05 3.17
C LEU A 136 -15.19 -18.54 4.47
N ILE A 137 -15.91 -18.67 5.58
CA ILE A 137 -15.45 -18.30 6.92
C ILE A 137 -14.31 -19.21 7.33
N ASP A 138 -14.44 -20.52 7.14
CA ASP A 138 -13.39 -21.48 7.45
C ASP A 138 -12.10 -21.18 6.67
N ALA A 139 -12.22 -20.82 5.39
CA ALA A 139 -11.07 -20.42 4.57
C ALA A 139 -10.43 -19.12 5.10
N ALA A 140 -11.24 -18.10 5.43
CA ALA A 140 -10.75 -16.84 5.97
C ALA A 140 -10.06 -17.03 7.34
N GLN A 141 -10.59 -17.90 8.20
CA GLN A 141 -10.00 -18.25 9.49
C GLN A 141 -8.64 -18.93 9.30
N ARG A 142 -8.55 -19.93 8.40
CA ARG A 142 -7.27 -20.58 8.08
C ARG A 142 -6.23 -19.61 7.50
N ASP A 143 -6.66 -18.68 6.64
CA ASP A 143 -5.79 -17.63 6.10
C ASP A 143 -5.27 -16.72 7.22
N LEU A 144 -6.15 -16.26 8.11
CA LEU A 144 -5.79 -15.42 9.25
C LEU A 144 -4.83 -16.14 10.21
N GLU A 145 -5.11 -17.40 10.53
CA GLU A 145 -4.29 -18.23 11.40
C GLU A 145 -2.89 -18.42 10.82
N ARG A 146 -2.79 -18.72 9.51
CA ARG A 146 -1.52 -18.82 8.80
C ARG A 146 -0.71 -17.53 8.91
N LEU A 147 -1.34 -16.36 8.72
CA LEU A 147 -0.67 -15.05 8.80
C LEU A 147 -0.22 -14.70 10.23
N ARG A 148 -0.97 -15.12 11.25
CA ARG A 148 -0.64 -14.92 12.66
C ARG A 148 0.57 -15.76 13.07
N TYR A 149 0.58 -17.04 12.68
CA TYR A 149 1.60 -17.99 13.11
C TYR A 149 2.74 -18.22 12.11
N SER A 150 2.71 -17.64 10.91
CA SER A 150 3.88 -17.59 10.05
C SER A 150 4.94 -16.72 10.73
N SER A 151 6.00 -17.34 11.27
CA SER A 151 7.18 -16.61 11.76
C SER A 151 7.78 -15.76 10.64
N PRO A 152 8.25 -14.53 10.94
CA PRO A 152 9.14 -13.79 10.05
C PRO A 152 10.54 -14.44 10.00
#